data_AF-A0A938BL73-F1
#
_entry.id   AF-A0A938BL73-F1
#
_cell.length_a   1.000
_cell.length_b   1.000
_cell.length_c   1.000
_cell.angle_alpha   90.00
_cell.angle_beta   90.00
_cell.angle_gamma   90.00
#
_symmetry.space_group_name_H-M   'P 1'
#
loop_
_entity.id
_entity.type
_entity.pdbx_description
1 polymer ?
#
loop_
_entity_poly.entity_id
_entity_poly.type
_entity_poly.pdbx_seq_one_letter_code
_entity_poly.pdbx_strand_id
1 'polypeptide(L)'
;MRRNLVLAFLASLAFCTQTALYAQDNTDDAKTVRVLFDETLKNGDSYRLLDELCNRIGPRLSGSEGAAKAVEWGKRVMESLGFDRVYLQEVMVPHWERGEKEQARIVGE
;
A
#
# COMPACT_ATOMS: atom_id res chain seq x y z
N MET A 1 13.85 55.28 -22.86
CA MET A 1 13.67 53.82 -23.04
C MET A 1 14.37 52.97 -21.97
N ARG A 2 15.65 53.19 -21.65
CA ARG A 2 16.40 52.38 -20.66
C ARG A 2 15.78 52.33 -19.24
N ARG A 3 15.24 53.42 -18.72
CA ARG A 3 14.63 53.49 -17.37
C ARG A 3 13.34 52.65 -17.25
N ASN A 4 12.50 52.66 -18.27
CA ASN A 4 11.26 51.87 -18.29
C ASN A 4 11.55 50.37 -18.46
N LEU A 5 12.65 50.02 -19.14
CA LEU A 5 13.10 48.64 -19.29
C LEU A 5 13.59 48.06 -17.95
N VAL A 6 14.35 48.84 -17.17
CA VAL A 6 14.83 48.45 -15.84
C VAL A 6 13.66 48.29 -14.87
N LEU A 7 12.67 49.19 -14.91
CA LEU A 7 11.48 49.09 -14.06
C LEU A 7 10.61 47.87 -14.39
N ALA A 8 10.44 47.54 -15.68
CA ALA A 8 9.73 46.34 -16.10
C ALA A 8 10.46 45.06 -15.64
N PHE A 9 11.79 45.03 -15.70
CA PHE A 9 12.59 43.90 -15.24
C PHE A 9 12.54 43.70 -13.72
N LEU A 10 12.56 44.80 -12.95
CA LEU A 10 12.40 44.75 -11.50
C LEU A 10 10.99 44.29 -11.09
N ALA A 11 9.95 44.71 -11.82
CA ALA A 11 8.58 44.26 -11.59
C ALA A 11 8.40 42.76 -11.91
N SER A 12 9.00 42.26 -13.00
CA SER A 12 8.96 40.83 -13.34
C SER A 12 9.75 39.98 -12.34
N LEU A 13 10.88 40.50 -11.82
CA LEU A 13 11.67 39.81 -10.80
C LEU A 13 10.92 39.73 -9.47
N ALA A 14 10.26 40.82 -9.06
CA ALA A 14 9.41 40.83 -7.86
C ALA A 14 8.22 39.87 -7.99
N PHE A 15 7.57 39.79 -9.15
CA PHE A 15 6.48 38.87 -9.41
C PHE A 15 6.94 37.39 -9.37
N CYS A 16 8.12 37.09 -9.92
CA CYS A 16 8.71 35.75 -9.89
C CYS A 16 9.12 35.31 -8.46
N THR A 17 9.57 36.25 -7.61
CA THR A 17 9.86 35.94 -6.20
C THR A 17 8.63 35.64 -5.35
N GLN A 18 7.46 36.20 -5.70
CA GLN A 18 6.21 35.93 -4.99
C GLN A 18 5.68 34.53 -5.27
N THR A 19 5.80 34.04 -6.51
CA THR A 19 5.34 32.68 -6.87
C THR A 19 6.17 31.56 -6.22
N ALA A 20 7.45 31.80 -5.92
CA ALA A 20 8.32 30.81 -5.30
C ALA A 20 7.98 30.55 -3.80
N LEU A 21 7.44 31.55 -3.09
CA LEU A 21 7.09 31.42 -1.67
C LEU A 21 5.83 30.57 -1.43
N TYR A 22 4.84 30.65 -2.33
CA TYR A 22 3.61 29.85 -2.23
C TYR A 22 3.78 28.40 -2.68
N ALA A 23 4.86 28.08 -3.41
CA ALA A 23 5.10 26.74 -3.93
C ALA A 23 5.69 25.75 -2.88
N GLN A 24 6.06 26.23 -1.68
CA GLN A 24 6.73 25.41 -0.65
C GLN A 24 5.91 25.19 0.62
N ASP A 25 4.61 25.52 0.64
CA ASP A 25 3.76 25.30 1.82
C ASP A 25 3.30 23.84 1.95
N ASN A 26 4.25 22.95 2.27
CA ASN A 26 4.01 21.52 2.55
C ASN A 26 3.42 21.28 3.96
N THR A 27 2.98 22.34 4.67
CA THR A 27 2.53 22.20 6.06
C THR A 27 1.23 21.41 6.17
N ASP A 28 0.37 21.46 5.16
CA ASP A 28 -0.89 20.69 5.13
C ASP A 28 -0.66 19.20 4.85
N ASP A 29 0.28 18.88 3.96
CA ASP A 29 0.71 17.50 3.72
C ASP A 29 1.32 16.90 5.00
N ALA A 30 2.19 17.66 5.68
CA ALA A 30 2.81 17.22 6.92
C ALA A 30 1.77 16.95 8.03
N LYS A 31 0.73 17.80 8.15
CA LYS A 31 -0.39 17.58 9.07
C LYS A 31 -1.20 16.34 8.68
N THR A 32 -1.49 16.15 7.40
CA THR A 32 -2.24 14.99 6.91
C THR A 32 -1.50 13.69 7.21
N VAL A 33 -0.20 13.63 6.92
CA VAL A 33 0.66 12.47 7.26
C VAL A 33 0.68 12.24 8.77
N ARG A 34 0.77 13.31 9.57
CA ARG A 34 0.72 13.21 11.04
C ARG A 34 -0.58 12.58 11.53
N VAL A 35 -1.72 13.01 10.99
CA VAL A 35 -3.04 12.48 11.35
C VAL A 35 -3.14 11.00 11.00
N LEU A 36 -2.74 10.59 9.79
CA LEU A 36 -2.72 9.19 9.38
C LEU A 36 -1.81 8.34 10.28
N PHE A 37 -0.63 8.86 10.61
CA PHE A 37 0.31 8.19 11.49
C PHE A 37 -0.26 7.99 12.88
N ASP A 38 -0.80 9.04 13.51
CA ASP A 38 -1.37 8.98 14.84
C ASP A 38 -2.62 8.06 14.88
N GLU A 39 -3.43 8.04 13.81
CA GLU A 39 -4.58 7.14 13.67
C GLU A 39 -4.15 5.67 13.59
N THR A 40 -3.17 5.34 12.74
CA THR A 40 -2.69 3.96 12.58
C THR A 40 -2.04 3.41 13.85
N LEU A 41 -1.40 4.26 14.66
CA LEU A 41 -0.84 3.85 15.95
C LEU A 41 -1.89 3.61 17.02
N LYS A 42 -3.00 4.37 17.01
CA LYS A 42 -4.05 4.27 18.04
C LYS A 42 -5.09 3.21 17.70
N ASN A 43 -5.52 3.17 16.44
CA ASN A 43 -6.66 2.38 15.97
C ASN A 43 -6.27 1.40 14.86
N GLY A 44 -5.00 0.98 14.82
CA GLY A 44 -4.48 0.07 13.80
C GLY A 44 -5.00 -1.36 13.94
N ASP A 45 -5.65 -1.87 12.89
CA ASP A 45 -6.19 -3.24 12.85
C ASP A 45 -5.25 -4.27 12.19
N SER A 46 -4.07 -3.84 11.73
CA SER A 46 -3.16 -4.65 10.89
C SER A 46 -2.77 -5.99 11.51
N TYR A 47 -2.48 -6.03 12.82
CA TYR A 47 -2.10 -7.26 13.51
C TYR A 47 -3.27 -8.24 13.65
N ARG A 48 -4.48 -7.73 13.90
CA ARG A 48 -5.70 -8.55 13.96
C ARG A 48 -5.99 -9.17 12.60
N LEU A 49 -5.93 -8.38 11.53
CA LEU A 49 -6.11 -8.88 10.16
C LEU A 49 -5.03 -9.90 9.78
N LEU A 50 -3.78 -9.67 10.20
CA LEU A 50 -2.69 -10.61 10.00
C LEU A 50 -2.92 -11.94 10.72
N ASP A 51 -3.40 -11.91 11.97
CA ASP A 51 -3.77 -13.11 12.74
C ASP A 51 -4.87 -13.91 12.02
N GLU A 52 -5.93 -13.26 11.57
CA GLU A 52 -6.99 -13.92 10.80
C GLU A 52 -6.45 -14.59 9.54
N LEU A 53 -5.63 -13.87 8.78
CA LEU A 53 -5.08 -14.37 7.52
C LEU A 53 -4.05 -15.49 7.71
N CYS A 54 -3.22 -15.43 8.74
CA CYS A 54 -2.13 -16.40 8.94
C CYS A 54 -2.55 -17.59 9.81
N ASN A 55 -3.29 -17.36 10.89
CA ASN A 55 -3.60 -18.41 11.86
C ASN A 55 -4.97 -19.05 11.62
N ARG A 56 -5.97 -18.29 11.13
CA ARG A 56 -7.30 -18.86 10.86
C ARG A 56 -7.42 -19.45 9.47
N ILE A 57 -6.87 -18.78 8.45
CA ILE A 57 -6.87 -19.29 7.07
C ILE A 57 -5.72 -20.26 6.82
N GLY A 58 -4.52 -19.92 7.30
CA GLY A 58 -3.36 -20.80 7.22
C GLY A 58 -2.57 -20.69 5.91
N PRO A 59 -1.86 -21.77 5.52
CA PRO A 59 -1.02 -21.82 4.32
C PRO A 59 -1.82 -21.57 3.03
N ARG A 60 -1.27 -20.75 2.13
CA ARG A 60 -2.01 -20.20 0.98
C ARG A 60 -1.14 -20.13 -0.28
N LEU A 61 -0.57 -21.28 -0.66
CA LEU A 61 0.15 -21.43 -1.93
C LEU A 61 -0.81 -21.20 -3.12
N SER A 62 -0.38 -20.54 -4.17
CA SER A 62 -1.21 -20.32 -5.37
C SER A 62 -1.80 -21.64 -5.89
N GLY A 63 -3.09 -21.62 -6.25
CA GLY A 63 -3.83 -22.80 -6.69
C GLY A 63 -4.40 -23.66 -5.54
N SER A 64 -3.89 -23.51 -4.30
CA SER A 64 -4.38 -24.28 -3.16
C SER A 64 -5.74 -23.79 -2.61
N GLU A 65 -6.41 -24.65 -1.84
CA GLU A 65 -7.65 -24.32 -1.13
C GLU A 65 -7.49 -23.11 -0.19
N GLY A 66 -6.34 -23.02 0.50
CA GLY A 66 -6.04 -21.91 1.40
C GLY A 66 -5.89 -20.58 0.66
N ALA A 67 -5.36 -20.59 -0.57
CA ALA A 67 -5.33 -19.39 -1.41
C ALA A 67 -6.73 -18.95 -1.84
N ALA A 68 -7.61 -19.87 -2.23
CA ALA A 68 -9.01 -19.55 -2.56
C ALA A 68 -9.76 -18.96 -1.36
N LYS A 69 -9.58 -19.53 -0.16
CA LYS A 69 -10.14 -18.99 1.09
C LYS A 69 -9.62 -17.58 1.39
N ALA A 70 -8.33 -17.32 1.16
CA ALA A 70 -7.72 -16.01 1.37
C ALA A 70 -8.26 -14.95 0.41
N VAL A 71 -8.51 -15.29 -0.85
CA VAL A 71 -9.14 -14.39 -1.84
C VAL A 71 -10.53 -13.96 -1.38
N GLU A 72 -11.37 -14.92 -1.01
CA GLU A 72 -12.73 -14.64 -0.52
C GLU A 72 -12.73 -13.86 0.79
N TRP A 73 -11.80 -14.16 1.70
CA TRP A 73 -11.62 -13.37 2.92
C TRP A 73 -11.23 -11.92 2.61
N GLY A 74 -10.28 -11.70 1.69
CA GLY A 74 -9.83 -10.37 1.31
C GLY A 74 -10.98 -9.52 0.77
N LYS A 75 -11.81 -10.10 -0.11
CA LYS A 75 -13.03 -9.46 -0.62
C LYS A 75 -13.95 -9.02 0.53
N ARG A 76 -14.28 -9.93 1.44
CA ARG A 76 -15.18 -9.64 2.58
C ARG A 76 -14.62 -8.56 3.51
N VAL A 77 -13.32 -8.60 3.79
CA VAL A 77 -12.68 -7.57 4.63
C VAL A 77 -12.77 -6.21 3.95
N MET A 78 -12.44 -6.11 2.66
CA MET A 78 -12.54 -4.84 1.93
C MET A 78 -14.00 -4.34 1.87
N GLU A 79 -14.97 -5.22 1.62
CA GLU A 79 -16.39 -4.86 1.67
C GLU A 79 -16.79 -4.35 3.06
N SER A 80 -16.35 -5.00 4.14
CA SER A 80 -16.65 -4.58 5.52
C SER A 80 -16.02 -3.24 5.91
N LEU A 81 -14.88 -2.89 5.29
CA LEU A 81 -14.19 -1.62 5.52
C LEU A 81 -14.82 -0.47 4.72
N GLY A 82 -15.80 -0.74 3.84
CA GLY A 82 -16.55 0.28 3.13
C GLY A 82 -15.81 0.91 1.94
N PHE A 83 -14.92 0.17 1.28
CA PHE A 83 -14.29 0.62 0.03
C PHE A 83 -15.34 0.82 -1.08
N ASP A 84 -15.14 1.84 -1.93
CA ASP A 84 -16.13 2.24 -2.95
C ASP A 84 -16.46 1.13 -3.96
N ARG A 85 -15.46 0.34 -4.35
CA ARG A 85 -15.60 -0.75 -5.32
C ARG A 85 -14.71 -1.92 -4.93
N VAL A 86 -15.32 -3.09 -4.76
CA VAL A 86 -14.63 -4.34 -4.47
C VAL A 86 -15.11 -5.41 -5.44
N TYR A 87 -14.19 -6.03 -6.17
CA TYR A 87 -14.48 -7.12 -7.10
C TYR A 87 -13.26 -8.04 -7.22
N LEU A 88 -13.50 -9.29 -7.59
CA LEU A 88 -12.44 -10.25 -7.87
C LEU A 88 -12.09 -10.23 -9.35
N GLN A 89 -10.81 -10.42 -9.64
CA GLN A 89 -10.31 -10.59 -11.00
C GLN A 89 -9.83 -12.04 -11.15
N GLU A 90 -10.38 -12.74 -12.13
CA GLU A 90 -10.01 -14.12 -12.41
C GLU A 90 -8.59 -14.17 -13.01
N VAL A 91 -7.75 -15.08 -12.48
CA VAL A 91 -6.38 -15.29 -12.93
C VAL A 91 -6.10 -16.79 -12.98
N MET A 92 -5.53 -17.24 -14.09
CA MET A 92 -5.08 -18.63 -14.22
C MET A 92 -3.76 -18.81 -13.47
N VAL A 93 -3.70 -19.81 -12.60
CA VAL A 93 -2.50 -20.14 -11.81
C VAL A 93 -2.18 -21.63 -11.92
N PRO A 94 -0.89 -22.02 -11.88
CA PRO A 94 -0.53 -23.42 -11.77
C PRO A 94 -0.93 -23.96 -10.39
N HIS A 95 -1.34 -25.24 -10.35
CA HIS A 95 -1.63 -25.95 -9.11
C HIS A 95 -0.50 -26.92 -8.81
N TRP A 96 0.20 -26.70 -7.71
CA TRP A 96 1.27 -27.57 -7.25
C TRP A 96 0.88 -28.24 -5.94
N GLU A 97 0.99 -29.55 -5.92
CA GLU A 97 0.83 -30.37 -4.72
C GLU A 97 2.14 -31.05 -4.38
N ARG A 98 2.49 -31.04 -3.09
CA ARG A 98 3.66 -31.75 -2.62
C ARG A 98 3.39 -33.25 -2.73
N GLY A 99 4.26 -33.97 -3.44
CA GLY A 99 4.25 -35.43 -3.45
C GLY A 99 4.66 -36.04 -2.10
N GLU A 100 4.86 -37.35 -2.09
CA GLU A 100 5.26 -38.09 -0.89
C GLU A 100 6.60 -37.59 -0.32
N LYS A 101 6.79 -37.78 0.99
CA LYS A 101 8.05 -37.40 1.65
C LYS A 101 9.16 -38.37 1.24
N GLU A 102 10.22 -37.82 0.66
CA GLU A 102 11.45 -38.56 0.38
C GLU A 102 12.08 -39.09 1.69
N GLN A 103 12.64 -40.31 1.64
CA GLN A 103 13.32 -40.94 2.77
C GLN A 103 14.75 -41.27 2.39
N ALA A 104 15.70 -40.89 3.23
CA ALA A 104 17.12 -41.26 3.07
C ALA A 104 17.64 -41.88 4.37
N ARG A 105 18.52 -42.88 4.25
CA ARG A 105 19.22 -43.51 5.37
C ARG A 105 20.71 -43.61 5.07
N ILE A 106 21.54 -43.34 6.08
CA ILE A 106 22.99 -43.59 6.01
C ILE A 106 23.22 -45.09 6.17
N VAL A 107 23.89 -45.70 5.20
CA VAL A 107 24.35 -47.10 5.25
C VAL A 107 25.86 -47.04 5.49
N GLY A 108 26.30 -47.49 6.67
CA GLY A 108 27.73 -47.60 6.98
C GLY A 108 28.38 -48.76 6.23
N GLU A 109 29.69 -48.66 6.00
CA GLU A 109 30.53 -49.70 5.40
C GLU A 109 30.69 -50.95 6.28
#